data_AF-A0A8D0DTT7-F1
#
_entry.id   AF-A0A8D0DTT7-F1
#
_cell.length_a   1.000
_cell.length_b   1.000
_cell.length_c   1.000
_cell.angle_alpha   90.00
_cell.angle_beta   90.00
_cell.angle_gamma   90.00
#
_symmetry.space_group_name_H-M   'P 1'
#
loop_
_entity.id
_entity.type
_entity.pdbx_description
1 polymer ?
#
loop_
_entity_poly.entity_id
_entity_poly.type
_entity_poly.pdbx_seq_one_letter_code
_entity_poly.pdbx_strand_id
1 'polypeptide(L)' 'GHLRPDSPISSEGFQRYLVQLYYLICHIDWDYSCEPSIIKGIHYGPDIAQPINLDTRLHSRCFINDYLWNLVNTSW' A
#
# COMPACT_ATOMS: atom_id res chain seq x y z
N GLY A 1 -23.58 -29.63 -16.23
CA GLY A 1 -22.35 -29.01 -15.69
C GLY A 1 -22.76 -27.89 -14.77
N HIS A 2 -22.68 -28.12 -13.46
CA HIS A 2 -23.07 -27.15 -12.44
C HIS A 2 -21.79 -26.52 -11.89
N LEU A 3 -21.52 -25.26 -12.26
CA LEU A 3 -20.43 -24.49 -11.67
C LEU A 3 -20.78 -24.26 -10.20
N ARG A 4 -20.00 -24.85 -9.28
CA ARG A 4 -20.12 -24.53 -7.86
C ARG A 4 -19.58 -23.10 -7.63
N PRO A 5 -20.33 -22.22 -6.94
CA PRO A 5 -19.90 -20.85 -6.68
C PRO A 5 -18.77 -20.75 -5.64
N ASP A 6 -18.39 -21.85 -4.99
CA ASP A 6 -17.53 -21.83 -3.80
C ASP A 6 -16.14 -22.45 -4.05
N SER A 7 -15.51 -22.11 -5.17
CA SER A 7 -14.07 -22.38 -5.29
C SER A 7 -13.34 -21.33 -4.44
N PRO A 8 -12.55 -21.72 -3.41
CA PRO A 8 -11.77 -20.74 -2.67
C PRO A 8 -10.87 -20.03 -3.68
N ILE A 9 -10.88 -18.69 -3.64
CA ILE A 9 -9.93 -17.89 -4.41
C ILE A 9 -8.56 -18.49 -4.12
N SER A 10 -7.82 -18.88 -5.17
CA SER A 10 -6.46 -19.40 -4.98
C SER A 10 -5.67 -18.43 -4.10
N SER A 11 -4.76 -18.93 -3.27
CA SER A 11 -3.97 -18.08 -2.38
C SER A 11 -3.31 -16.92 -3.13
N GLU A 12 -2.87 -17.14 -4.37
CA GLU A 12 -2.41 -16.10 -5.30
C GLU A 12 -3.47 -15.05 -5.63
N GLY A 13 -4.70 -15.47 -5.97
CA GLY A 13 -5.78 -14.55 -6.31
C GLY A 13 -6.14 -13.64 -5.14
N PHE A 14 -6.13 -14.18 -3.92
CA PHE A 14 -6.36 -13.41 -2.70
C PHE A 14 -5.23 -12.41 -2.42
N GLN A 15 -3.96 -12.82 -2.60
CA GLN A 15 -2.80 -11.92 -2.43
C GLN A 15 -2.83 -10.75 -3.43
N ARG A 16 -3.11 -11.03 -4.71
CA ARG A 16 -3.23 -9.97 -5.73
C ARG A 16 -4.36 -9.01 -5.42
N TYR A 17 -5.51 -9.53 -4.99
CA TYR A 17 -6.64 -8.72 -4.57
C TYR A 17 -6.26 -7.79 -3.41
N LEU A 18 -5.58 -8.28 -2.37
CA LEU A 18 -5.16 -7.44 -1.25
C LEU A 18 -4.18 -6.35 -1.68
N VAL A 19 -3.16 -6.68 -2.47
CA VAL A 19 -2.20 -5.68 -2.98
C VAL A 19 -2.91 -4.59 -3.78
N GLN A 20 -3.84 -4.98 -4.67
CA GLN A 20 -4.64 -4.04 -5.45
C GLN A 20 -5.54 -3.18 -4.56
N LEU A 21 -6.17 -3.76 -3.55
CA LEU A 21 -7.01 -3.04 -2.61
C LEU A 21 -6.22 -1.98 -1.84
N TYR A 22 -5.04 -2.33 -1.32
CA TYR A 22 -4.18 -1.37 -0.63
C TYR A 22 -3.71 -0.25 -1.56
N TYR A 23 -3.40 -0.57 -2.82
CA TYR A 23 -3.07 0.47 -3.80
C TYR A 23 -4.25 1.41 -4.08
N LEU A 24 -5.47 0.89 -4.21
CA LEU A 24 -6.67 1.71 -4.44
C LEU A 24 -7.02 2.61 -3.25
N ILE A 25 -6.67 2.21 -2.03
CA ILE A 25 -6.93 3.01 -0.83
C ILE A 25 -5.83 4.07 -0.66
N CYS A 26 -4.57 3.66 -0.74
CA CYS A 26 -3.47 4.53 -0.35
C CYS A 26 -2.83 5.28 -1.53
N HIS A 27 -3.02 4.80 -2.77
CA HIS A 27 -2.35 5.31 -3.97
C HIS A 27 -0.81 5.39 -3.84
N ILE A 28 -0.21 4.44 -3.12
CA ILE A 28 1.24 4.36 -2.96
C ILE A 28 1.80 3.21 -3.79
N ASP A 29 2.78 3.52 -4.64
CA ASP A 29 3.65 2.54 -5.29
C ASP A 29 4.96 2.41 -4.51
N TRP A 30 5.31 1.20 -4.09
CA TRP A 30 6.45 0.94 -3.20
C TRP A 30 7.68 0.51 -4.00
N ASP A 31 8.85 1.03 -3.62
CA ASP A 31 10.14 0.60 -4.16
C ASP A 31 10.63 -0.66 -3.44
N TYR A 32 10.39 -1.82 -4.05
CA TYR A 32 10.80 -3.12 -3.50
C TYR A 32 12.31 -3.42 -3.66
N SER A 33 13.09 -2.52 -4.26
CA SER A 33 14.53 -2.70 -4.44
C SER A 33 15.38 -2.09 -3.31
N CYS A 34 14.75 -1.39 -2.36
CA CYS A 34 15.44 -0.72 -1.25
C CYS A 34 15.74 -1.65 -0.06
N GLU A 35 16.55 -1.16 0.89
CA GLU A 35 16.85 -1.89 2.12
C GLU A 35 15.56 -2.07 2.97
N PRO A 36 15.33 -3.22 3.64
CA PRO A 36 14.10 -3.45 4.43
C PRO A 36 13.84 -2.43 5.55
N SER A 37 14.88 -1.74 6.01
CA SER A 37 14.78 -0.67 7.00
C SER A 37 14.27 0.65 6.41
N ILE A 38 14.21 0.77 5.09
CA ILE A 38 13.79 1.96 4.36
C ILE A 38 12.39 1.74 3.79
N ILE A 39 11.47 2.63 4.14
CA ILE A 39 10.15 2.73 3.53
C ILE A 39 10.26 3.74 2.40
N LYS A 40 10.26 3.25 1.16
CA LYS A 40 10.45 4.08 -0.03
C LYS A 40 9.36 3.83 -1.06
N GLY A 41 8.83 4.89 -1.65
CA GLY A 41 7.76 4.79 -2.64
C GLY A 41 7.37 6.15 -3.21
N ILE A 42 6.29 6.17 -3.99
CA ILE A 42 5.68 7.37 -4.55
C ILE A 42 4.19 7.34 -4.25
N HIS A 43 3.67 8.41 -3.65
CA HIS A 43 2.25 8.62 -3.44
C HIS A 43 1.65 9.44 -4.60
N TYR A 44 0.62 8.88 -5.24
CA TYR A 44 -0.10 9.49 -6.34
C TYR A 44 -1.45 10.05 -5.86
N GLY A 45 -1.43 11.29 -5.37
CA GLY A 45 -2.65 12.04 -5.04
C GLY A 45 -3.29 12.70 -6.27
N PRO A 46 -4.36 13.50 -6.08
CA PRO A 46 -4.95 14.32 -7.15
C PRO A 46 -3.99 15.41 -7.66
N ASP A 47 -2.98 15.76 -6.87
CA ASP A 47 -1.95 16.75 -7.17
C ASP A 47 -0.66 16.10 -7.72
N ILE A 48 0.47 16.80 -7.59
CA ILE A 48 1.80 16.32 -7.98
C ILE A 48 2.18 15.11 -7.11
N ALA A 49 2.67 14.04 -7.75
CA ALA A 49 3.16 12.86 -7.07
C ALA A 49 4.27 13.20 -6.04
N GLN A 50 4.16 12.63 -4.84
CA GLN A 50 5.06 12.92 -3.72
C GLN A 50 5.95 11.72 -3.39
N PRO A 51 7.27 11.90 -3.27
CA PRO A 51 8.16 10.81 -2.88
C PRO A 51 8.03 10.50 -1.38
N ILE A 52 8.10 9.22 -1.05
CA ILE A 52 8.22 8.70 0.32
C ILE A 52 9.62 8.11 0.47
N ASN A 53 10.33 8.51 1.53
CA ASN A 53 11.63 7.94 1.89
C ASN A 53 11.86 8.12 3.40
N LEU A 54 11.55 7.07 4.18
CA LEU A 54 11.66 7.07 5.64
C LEU A 54 12.55 5.92 6.09
N ASP A 55 13.40 6.17 7.09
CA ASP A 55 14.17 5.11 7.76
C ASP A 55 13.45 4.66 9.04
N THR A 56 13.04 3.39 9.08
CA THR A 56 12.33 2.77 10.20
C THR A 56 13.14 2.74 11.49
N ARG A 57 14.47 2.90 11.42
CA ARG A 57 15.35 2.97 12.60
C ARG A 57 15.27 4.33 13.30
N LEU A 58 14.82 5.37 12.61
CA LEU A 58 14.76 6.74 13.10
C LEU A 58 13.37 7.16 13.57
N HIS A 59 12.35 6.37 13.26
CA HIS A 59 10.95 6.70 13.52
C HIS A 59 10.21 5.58 14.24
N SER A 60 9.27 5.96 15.11
CA SER A 60 8.39 4.96 15.72
C SER A 60 7.39 4.42 14.71
N ARG A 61 6.89 3.19 14.94
CA ARG A 61 5.86 2.58 14.09
C ARG A 61 4.58 3.42 14.04
N CYS A 62 4.19 4.05 15.15
CA CYS A 62 3.00 4.91 15.19
C CYS A 62 3.21 6.14 14.30
N PHE A 63 4.36 6.81 14.42
CA PHE A 63 4.67 7.97 13.56
C PHE A 63 4.63 7.61 12.08
N ILE A 64 5.23 6.48 11.69
CA ILE A 64 5.23 6.01 10.29
C ILE A 64 3.79 5.78 9.81
N ASN A 65 2.98 5.08 10.62
CA ASN A 65 1.59 4.81 10.26
C ASN A 65 0.79 6.11 10.11
N ASP A 66 0.90 7.03 11.07
CA ASP A 66 0.19 8.32 11.03
C ASP A 66 0.64 9.15 9.83
N TYR A 67 1.94 9.19 9.54
CA TYR A 67 2.48 9.86 8.36
C TYR A 67 1.88 9.32 7.07
N LEU A 68 1.85 8.00 6.88
CA LEU A 68 1.33 7.38 5.66
C LEU A 68 -0.16 7.61 5.49
N TRP A 69 -0.95 7.48 6.57
CA TRP A 69 -2.40 7.72 6.50
C TRP A 69 -2.75 9.19 6.25
N ASN A 70 -1.93 10.13 6.72
CA ASN A 70 -2.12 11.55 6.44
C ASN A 70 -1.89 11.93 4.96
N LEU A 71 -1.27 11.06 4.16
CA LEU A 71 -1.15 11.27 2.70
C LEU A 71 -2.47 10.99 1.97
N VAL A 72 -3.30 10.10 2.51
CA VAL A 72 -4.56 9.67 1.90
C VAL A 72 -5.59 10.80 2.03
N ASN A 73 -6.15 11.24 0.91
CA ASN A 73 -7.19 12.26 0.92
C ASN A 73 -8.47 11.73 1.62
N THR A 74 -8.98 12.48 2.58
CA THR A 74 -10.17 12.14 3.38
C THR A 74 -11.43 12.92 2.98
N SER A 75 -11.35 13.71 1.91
CA SER A 75 -12.50 14.41 1.32
C SER A 75 -13.45 13.41 0.62
N TRP A 76 -14.76 13.62 0.76
CA TRP A 76 -15.83 12.75 0.22
C TRP A 76 -16.59 13.42 -0.93
#